data_AF-A0A7C0UIF0-F1
#
_entry.id   AF-A0A7C0UIF0-F1
#
_cell.length_a   1.000
_cell.length_b   1.000
_cell.length_c   1.000
_cell.angle_alpha   90.00
_cell.angle_beta   90.00
_cell.angle_gamma   90.00
#
_symmetry.space_group_name_H-M   'P 1'
#
loop_
_entity.id
_entity.type
_entity.pdbx_description
1 polymer ?
#
loop_
_entity_poly.entity_id
_entity_poly.type
_entity_poly.pdbx_seq_one_letter_code
_entity_poly.pdbx_strand_id
1 'polypeptide(L)'
;AKTAAILCDWIEEKPEEAIVEKYGIGPGDLFNLIRTAGWLLYSFYELAKILGEINVLKDLMVLRERVLHGVKSELIELTRLKNIGRKRARILYNAGLKTLEDIKRAGYRKLVSLPLIGPSLAKEILEQLGVKIEAQITIRNKTRTGTLEDYFQ
;
A
#
# COMPACT_ATOMS: atom_id res chain seq x y z
N ALA A 1 13.45 -22.51 9.33
CA ALA A 1 12.36 -22.65 8.34
C ALA A 1 11.12 -21.80 8.65
N LYS A 2 10.60 -21.75 9.89
CA LYS A 2 9.37 -21.00 10.26
C LYS A 2 9.37 -19.51 9.89
N THR A 3 10.42 -18.76 10.20
CA THR A 3 10.50 -17.31 9.93
C THR A 3 10.40 -16.97 8.45
N ALA A 4 11.08 -17.74 7.59
CA ALA A 4 11.00 -17.55 6.15
C ALA A 4 9.57 -17.81 5.64
N ALA A 5 8.89 -18.84 6.14
CA ALA A 5 7.51 -19.13 5.77
C ALA A 5 6.53 -18.01 6.18
N ILE A 6 6.73 -17.40 7.35
CA ILE A 6 5.96 -16.23 7.81
C ILE A 6 6.14 -15.06 6.83
N LEU A 7 7.39 -14.72 6.49
CA LEU A 7 7.69 -13.63 5.57
C LEU A 7 7.18 -13.92 4.14
N CYS A 8 7.24 -15.17 3.68
CA CYS A 8 6.65 -15.59 2.41
C CYS A 8 5.13 -15.36 2.40
N ASP A 9 4.42 -15.81 3.44
CA ASP A 9 2.98 -15.58 3.55
C ASP A 9 2.63 -14.08 3.59
N TRP A 10 3.47 -13.27 4.24
CA TRP A 10 3.35 -11.81 4.29
C TRP A 10 3.50 -11.15 2.91
N ILE A 11 4.53 -11.48 2.13
CA ILE A 11 4.76 -10.91 0.79
C ILE A 11 3.84 -11.49 -0.28
N GLU A 12 3.12 -12.57 0.03
CA GLU A 12 2.04 -13.12 -0.78
C GLU A 12 0.65 -12.56 -0.41
N GLU A 13 0.64 -11.49 0.42
CA GLU A 13 -0.56 -10.73 0.80
C GLU A 13 -1.58 -11.52 1.61
N LYS A 14 -1.14 -12.55 2.36
CA LYS A 14 -2.06 -13.18 3.32
C LYS A 14 -2.48 -12.17 4.39
N PRO A 15 -3.74 -12.25 4.86
CA PRO A 15 -4.22 -11.41 5.95
C PRO A 15 -3.32 -11.56 7.19
N GLU A 16 -3.11 -10.45 7.89
CA GLU A 16 -2.28 -10.43 9.09
C GLU A 16 -2.80 -11.39 10.15
N GLU A 17 -4.11 -11.38 10.36
CA GLU A 17 -4.82 -12.21 11.32
C GLU A 17 -4.60 -13.70 10.99
N ALA A 18 -4.66 -14.06 9.70
CA ALA A 18 -4.42 -15.43 9.24
C ALA A 18 -2.96 -15.88 9.43
N ILE A 19 -1.98 -14.98 9.31
CA ILE A 19 -0.57 -15.27 9.56
C ILE A 19 -0.33 -15.48 11.07
N VAL A 20 -0.84 -14.55 11.88
CA VAL A 20 -0.76 -14.57 13.36
C VAL A 20 -1.33 -15.88 13.89
N GLU A 21 -2.53 -16.25 13.45
CA GLU A 21 -3.19 -17.49 13.84
C GLU A 21 -2.42 -18.73 13.36
N LYS A 22 -2.09 -18.81 12.06
CA LYS A 22 -1.42 -19.97 11.46
C LYS A 22 -0.09 -20.32 12.13
N TYR A 23 0.70 -19.31 12.51
CA TYR A 23 2.03 -19.51 13.06
C TYR A 23 2.11 -19.37 14.59
N GLY A 24 1.01 -19.02 15.26
CA GLY A 24 0.96 -18.82 16.71
C GLY A 24 1.95 -17.74 17.16
N ILE A 25 1.94 -16.58 16.50
CA ILE A 25 2.78 -15.42 16.83
C ILE A 25 1.90 -14.22 17.18
N GLY A 26 2.42 -13.24 17.89
CA GLY A 26 1.71 -11.98 18.10
C GLY A 26 1.81 -11.04 16.88
N PRO A 27 0.89 -10.07 16.73
CA PRO A 27 1.03 -9.01 15.72
C PRO A 27 2.35 -8.25 15.84
N GLY A 28 2.78 -7.94 17.07
CA GLY A 28 4.07 -7.29 17.34
C GLY A 28 5.28 -8.10 16.88
N ASP A 29 5.21 -9.44 16.99
CA ASP A 29 6.28 -10.32 16.49
C ASP A 29 6.38 -10.25 14.97
N LEU A 30 5.24 -10.26 14.27
CA LEU A 30 5.21 -10.10 12.82
C LEU A 30 5.84 -8.79 12.38
N PHE A 31 5.48 -7.66 13.01
CA PHE A 31 6.10 -6.36 12.71
C PHE A 31 7.61 -6.33 13.01
N ASN A 32 8.05 -6.97 14.10
CA ASN A 32 9.46 -7.11 14.41
C ASN A 32 10.23 -7.94 13.38
N LEU A 33 9.62 -9.03 12.89
CA LEU A 33 10.19 -9.86 11.83
C LEU A 33 10.31 -9.08 10.52
N ILE A 34 9.27 -8.35 10.13
CA ILE A 34 9.26 -7.52 8.91
C ILE A 34 10.37 -6.46 8.97
N ARG A 35 10.45 -5.73 10.09
CA ARG A 35 11.47 -4.68 10.30
C ARG A 35 12.88 -5.26 10.23
N THR A 36 13.12 -6.34 10.96
CA THR A 36 14.43 -7.01 10.99
C THR A 36 14.82 -7.53 9.61
N ALA A 37 13.89 -8.20 8.91
CA ALA A 37 14.12 -8.71 7.57
C ALA A 37 14.40 -7.59 6.56
N GLY A 38 13.67 -6.48 6.63
CA GLY A 38 13.91 -5.30 5.79
C GLY A 38 15.30 -4.68 5.99
N TRP A 39 15.77 -4.64 7.24
CA TRP A 39 17.13 -4.18 7.55
C TRP A 39 18.19 -5.17 7.03
N LEU A 40 18.02 -6.48 7.26
CA LEU A 40 18.94 -7.50 6.77
C LEU A 40 19.04 -7.53 5.25
N LEU A 41 17.91 -7.37 4.54
CA LEU A 41 17.90 -7.28 3.08
C LEU A 41 18.63 -6.05 2.57
N TYR A 42 18.51 -4.91 3.26
CA TYR A 42 19.30 -3.72 2.95
C TYR A 42 20.79 -3.93 3.20
N SER A 43 21.17 -4.51 4.34
CA SER A 43 22.56 -4.86 4.63
C SER A 43 23.13 -5.81 3.59
N PHE A 44 22.35 -6.81 3.15
CA PHE A 44 22.77 -7.72 2.10
C PHE A 44 22.94 -7.02 0.75
N TYR A 45 22.03 -6.11 0.39
CA TYR A 45 22.16 -5.28 -0.81
C TYR A 45 23.47 -4.46 -0.81
N GLU A 46 23.83 -3.84 0.31
CA GLU A 46 25.09 -3.09 0.43
C GLU A 46 26.33 -4.00 0.38
N LEU A 47 26.27 -5.18 1.00
CA LEU A 47 27.35 -6.17 0.88
C LEU A 47 27.51 -6.68 -0.55
N ALA A 48 26.42 -6.97 -1.26
CA ALA A 48 26.44 -7.40 -2.65
C ALA A 48 27.08 -6.34 -3.57
N LYS A 49 26.83 -5.05 -3.31
CA LYS A 49 27.51 -3.94 -4.02
C LYS A 49 29.03 -3.96 -3.80
N ILE A 50 29.47 -4.16 -2.56
CA ILE A 50 30.90 -4.21 -2.22
C ILE A 50 31.59 -5.41 -2.87
N LEU A 51 30.89 -6.56 -2.91
CA LEU A 51 31.41 -7.80 -3.51
C LEU A 51 31.34 -7.82 -5.04
N GLY A 52 30.72 -6.80 -5.68
CA GLY A 52 30.56 -6.74 -7.13
C GLY A 52 29.46 -7.64 -7.70
N GLU A 53 28.56 -8.15 -6.85
CA GLU A 53 27.46 -9.04 -7.23
C GLU A 53 26.27 -8.25 -7.80
N ILE A 54 26.46 -7.62 -8.96
CA ILE A 54 25.48 -6.69 -9.54
C ILE A 54 24.17 -7.39 -9.92
N ASN A 55 24.24 -8.68 -10.28
CA ASN A 55 23.09 -9.44 -10.79
C ASN A 55 21.96 -9.59 -9.76
N VAL A 56 22.28 -9.62 -8.46
CA VAL A 56 21.27 -9.83 -7.39
C VAL A 56 20.68 -8.52 -6.85
N LEU A 57 21.27 -7.36 -7.18
CA LEU A 57 20.90 -6.08 -6.57
C LEU A 57 19.45 -5.70 -6.82
N LYS A 58 18.96 -5.91 -8.05
CA LYS A 58 17.57 -5.64 -8.41
C LYS A 58 16.61 -6.51 -7.61
N ASP A 59 16.90 -7.80 -7.51
CA ASP A 59 16.05 -8.76 -6.81
C ASP A 59 16.03 -8.51 -5.31
N LEU A 60 17.17 -8.15 -4.72
CA LEU A 60 17.24 -7.74 -3.31
C LEU A 60 16.43 -6.49 -3.02
N MET A 61 16.51 -5.49 -3.90
CA MET A 61 15.73 -4.26 -3.73
C MET A 61 14.23 -4.51 -3.87
N VAL A 62 13.82 -5.30 -4.87
CA VAL A 62 12.42 -5.72 -5.05
C VAL A 62 11.93 -6.52 -3.84
N LEU A 63 12.71 -7.50 -3.37
CA LEU A 63 12.35 -8.33 -2.22
C LEU A 63 12.21 -7.49 -0.94
N ARG A 64 13.13 -6.53 -0.73
CA ARG A 64 13.05 -5.60 0.40
C ARG A 64 11.74 -4.81 0.40
N GLU A 65 11.37 -4.23 -0.73
CA GLU A 65 10.11 -3.47 -0.84
C GLU A 65 8.89 -4.36 -0.59
N ARG A 66 8.89 -5.58 -1.14
CA ARG A 66 7.83 -6.57 -0.87
C ARG A 66 7.72 -6.89 0.62
N VAL A 67 8.85 -7.09 1.30
CA VAL A 67 8.88 -7.38 2.75
C VAL A 67 8.39 -6.18 3.55
N LEU A 68 8.85 -4.96 3.26
CA LEU A 68 8.45 -3.78 4.03
C LEU A 68 6.94 -3.48 3.93
N HIS A 69 6.37 -3.70 2.75
CA HIS A 69 4.96 -3.35 2.49
C HIS A 69 3.99 -4.54 2.57
N GLY A 70 4.48 -5.77 2.57
CA GLY A 70 3.65 -6.98 2.60
C GLY A 70 2.85 -7.17 1.34
N VAL A 71 3.52 -7.01 0.20
CA VAL A 71 2.89 -7.02 -1.12
C VAL A 71 3.64 -7.88 -2.12
N LYS A 72 2.93 -8.35 -3.13
CA LYS A 72 3.52 -8.90 -4.35
C LYS A 72 4.18 -7.80 -5.17
N SER A 73 5.05 -8.19 -6.09
CA SER A 73 5.89 -7.25 -6.85
C SER A 73 5.08 -6.25 -7.68
N GLU A 74 3.90 -6.63 -8.17
CA GLU A 74 3.06 -5.76 -8.99
C GLU A 74 2.45 -4.57 -8.24
N LEU A 75 2.47 -4.58 -6.90
CA LEU A 75 1.92 -3.50 -6.09
C LEU A 75 2.97 -2.51 -5.57
N ILE A 76 4.27 -2.80 -5.74
CA ILE A 76 5.37 -1.99 -5.20
C ILE A 76 5.25 -0.52 -5.64
N GLU A 77 4.85 -0.29 -6.89
CA GLU A 77 4.68 1.07 -7.40
C GLU A 77 3.57 1.82 -6.66
N LEU A 78 2.45 1.16 -6.39
CA LEU A 78 1.27 1.75 -5.75
C LEU A 78 1.52 2.05 -4.26
N THR A 79 2.32 1.21 -3.58
CA THR A 79 2.65 1.41 -2.15
C THR A 79 3.59 2.59 -1.90
N ARG A 80 4.13 3.23 -2.94
CA ARG A 80 4.91 4.48 -2.83
C ARG A 80 4.03 5.68 -2.48
N LEU A 81 2.73 5.59 -2.77
CA LEU A 81 1.77 6.63 -2.38
C LEU A 81 1.59 6.61 -0.86
N LYS A 82 1.71 7.78 -0.22
CA LYS A 82 1.44 7.92 1.21
C LYS A 82 0.01 7.47 1.50
N ASN A 83 -0.17 6.82 2.65
CA ASN A 83 -1.44 6.25 3.10
C ASN A 83 -1.98 5.09 2.23
N ILE A 84 -1.18 4.53 1.32
CA ILE A 84 -1.51 3.33 0.54
C ILE A 84 -0.69 2.14 1.04
N GLY A 85 -1.29 1.37 1.96
CA GLY A 85 -0.79 0.05 2.36
C GLY A 85 -1.35 -1.07 1.47
N ARG A 86 -0.99 -2.33 1.77
CA ARG A 86 -1.34 -3.50 0.93
C ARG A 86 -2.82 -3.65 0.57
N LYS A 87 -3.74 -3.47 1.53
CA LYS A 87 -5.19 -3.60 1.27
C LYS A 87 -5.64 -2.59 0.20
N ARG A 88 -5.22 -1.33 0.30
CA ARG A 88 -5.58 -0.28 -0.65
C ARG A 88 -4.86 -0.44 -2.00
N ALA A 89 -3.58 -0.81 -1.98
CA ALA A 89 -2.82 -1.11 -3.20
C ALA A 89 -3.48 -2.23 -4.01
N ARG A 90 -3.91 -3.32 -3.34
CA ARG A 90 -4.61 -4.42 -3.99
C ARG A 90 -5.97 -4.00 -4.57
N ILE A 91 -6.72 -3.13 -3.88
CA ILE A 91 -7.99 -2.59 -4.39
C ILE A 91 -7.77 -1.75 -5.65
N LEU A 92 -6.77 -0.86 -5.64
CA LEU A 92 -6.40 -0.06 -6.82
C LEU A 92 -6.03 -0.96 -8.00
N TYR A 93 -5.16 -1.94 -7.77
CA TYR A 93 -4.71 -2.86 -8.80
C TYR A 93 -5.86 -3.68 -9.40
N ASN A 94 -6.73 -4.22 -8.55
CA ASN A 94 -7.90 -4.99 -8.97
C ASN A 94 -8.93 -4.14 -9.73
N ALA A 95 -8.98 -2.83 -9.47
CA ALA A 95 -9.80 -1.88 -10.21
C ALA A 95 -9.19 -1.47 -11.58
N GLY A 96 -8.06 -2.07 -11.97
CA GLY A 96 -7.34 -1.76 -13.20
C GLY A 96 -6.38 -0.58 -13.09
N LEU A 97 -6.19 -0.02 -11.90
CA LEU A 97 -5.26 1.09 -11.64
C LEU A 97 -3.92 0.53 -11.20
N LYS A 98 -3.12 0.06 -12.16
CA LYS A 98 -1.90 -0.70 -11.89
C LYS A 98 -0.67 0.19 -11.73
N THR A 99 -0.69 1.36 -12.37
CA THR A 99 0.41 2.33 -12.35
C THR A 99 -0.04 3.67 -11.77
N LEU A 100 0.90 4.52 -11.39
CA LEU A 100 0.60 5.89 -10.93
C LEU A 100 -0.09 6.71 -12.04
N GLU A 101 0.21 6.40 -13.29
CA GLU A 101 -0.36 7.05 -14.46
C GLU A 101 -1.83 6.65 -14.67
N ASP A 102 -2.19 5.38 -14.45
CA ASP A 102 -3.58 4.93 -14.49
C ASP A 102 -4.44 5.68 -13.46
N ILE A 103 -3.88 5.91 -12.26
CA ILE A 103 -4.53 6.67 -11.20
C ILE A 103 -4.79 8.12 -11.62
N LYS A 104 -3.80 8.78 -12.24
CA LYS A 104 -3.97 10.15 -12.76
C LYS A 104 -5.10 10.23 -13.77
N ARG A 105 -5.16 9.28 -14.72
CA ARG A 105 -6.16 9.25 -15.79
C ARG A 105 -7.57 8.91 -15.29
N ALA A 106 -7.68 8.00 -14.31
CA ALA A 106 -8.95 7.58 -13.75
C ALA A 106 -9.70 8.72 -13.05
N GLY A 107 -8.95 9.65 -12.46
CA GLY A 107 -9.48 10.85 -11.84
C GLY A 107 -10.22 10.60 -10.52
N TYR A 108 -10.63 11.70 -9.89
CA TYR A 108 -11.16 11.71 -8.52
C TYR A 108 -12.40 10.82 -8.32
N ARG A 109 -13.37 10.87 -9.25
CA ARG A 109 -14.63 10.13 -9.11
C ARG A 109 -14.42 8.62 -9.07
N LYS A 110 -13.49 8.10 -9.89
CA LYS A 110 -13.18 6.67 -9.89
C LYS A 110 -12.54 6.26 -8.57
N LEU A 111 -11.59 7.05 -8.04
CA LEU A 111 -10.94 6.74 -6.77
C LEU A 111 -11.92 6.70 -5.59
N VAL A 112 -12.82 7.68 -5.48
CA VAL A 112 -13.83 7.73 -4.39
C VAL A 112 -14.83 6.57 -4.46
N SER A 113 -15.05 6.01 -5.65
CA SER A 113 -15.93 4.83 -5.81
C SER A 113 -15.31 3.53 -5.29
N LEU A 114 -14.00 3.50 -5.03
CA LEU A 114 -13.31 2.30 -4.60
C LEU A 114 -13.43 2.07 -3.09
N PRO A 115 -13.60 0.81 -2.63
CA PRO A 115 -13.61 0.50 -1.21
C PRO A 115 -12.33 1.00 -0.52
N LEU A 116 -12.46 1.48 0.71
CA LEU A 116 -11.35 1.99 1.54
C LEU A 116 -10.62 3.24 0.98
N ILE A 117 -11.12 3.85 -0.10
CA ILE A 117 -10.60 5.10 -0.68
C ILE A 117 -11.68 6.17 -0.59
N GLY A 118 -11.64 6.94 0.51
CA GLY A 118 -12.57 8.04 0.75
C GLY A 118 -12.22 9.34 0.01
N PRO A 119 -13.10 10.36 0.08
CA PRO A 119 -12.92 11.67 -0.53
C PRO A 119 -11.59 12.37 -0.19
N SER A 120 -11.16 12.31 1.08
CA SER A 120 -9.90 12.92 1.54
C SER A 120 -8.69 12.21 0.96
N LEU A 121 -8.66 10.89 1.06
CA LEU A 121 -7.56 10.08 0.55
C LEU A 121 -7.45 10.17 -0.98
N ALA A 122 -8.58 10.15 -1.70
CA ALA A 122 -8.57 10.32 -3.16
C ALA A 122 -7.95 11.67 -3.57
N LYS A 123 -8.21 12.73 -2.79
CA LYS A 123 -7.60 14.03 -2.98
C LYS A 123 -6.09 13.99 -2.70
N GLU A 124 -5.68 13.45 -1.56
CA GLU A 124 -4.26 13.31 -1.19
C GLU A 124 -3.47 12.49 -2.22
N ILE A 125 -4.04 11.41 -2.76
CA ILE A 125 -3.40 10.60 -3.81
C ILE A 125 -3.15 11.44 -5.05
N LEU A 126 -4.15 12.18 -5.52
CA LEU A 126 -4.05 12.98 -6.74
C LEU A 126 -3.12 14.18 -6.57
N GLU A 127 -3.11 14.80 -5.38
CA GLU A 127 -2.16 15.87 -5.04
C GLU A 127 -0.71 15.39 -5.03
N GLN A 128 -0.44 14.20 -4.47
CA GLN A 128 0.90 13.57 -4.55
C GLN A 128 1.36 13.31 -5.98
N LEU A 129 0.40 13.15 -6.90
CA LEU A 129 0.64 12.93 -8.32
C LEU A 129 0.68 14.24 -9.14
N GLY A 130 0.55 15.40 -8.48
CA GLY A 130 0.60 16.71 -9.12
C GLY A 130 -0.70 17.13 -9.83
N VAL A 131 -1.80 16.40 -9.61
CA VAL A 131 -3.11 16.71 -10.19
C VAL A 131 -3.80 17.78 -9.33
N LYS A 132 -4.00 18.98 -9.90
CA LYS A 132 -4.77 20.05 -9.23
C LYS A 132 -6.26 19.69 -9.25
N ILE A 133 -6.85 19.48 -8.07
CA ILE A 133 -8.30 19.29 -7.94
C ILE A 133 -8.95 20.64 -7.70
N GLU A 134 -9.76 21.11 -8.65
CA GLU A 134 -10.49 22.37 -8.51
C GLU A 134 -11.56 22.30 -7.39
N ALA A 135 -11.71 23.40 -6.67
CA ALA A 135 -12.52 23.52 -5.46
C ALA A 135 -14.02 23.23 -5.65
N GLN A 136 -14.54 23.20 -6.89
CA GLN A 136 -15.95 22.93 -7.18
C GLN A 136 -16.42 21.54 -6.71
N ILE A 137 -15.52 20.55 -6.64
CA ILE A 137 -15.84 19.20 -6.14
C ILE A 137 -16.02 19.19 -4.61
N THR A 138 -15.30 20.05 -3.89
CA THR A 138 -15.35 20.17 -2.43
C THR A 138 -16.70 20.73 -1.94
N ILE A 139 -17.30 21.66 -2.68
CA ILE A 139 -18.54 22.34 -2.30
C ILE A 139 -19.75 21.39 -2.37
N ARG A 140 -19.81 20.52 -3.38
CA ARG A 140 -20.96 19.63 -3.63
C ARG A 140 -21.11 18.50 -2.59
N ASN A 141 -20.04 18.15 -1.89
CA ASN A 141 -20.06 17.12 -0.84
C ASN A 141 -20.39 17.70 0.55
N LYS A 142 -20.10 18.98 0.79
CA LYS A 142 -20.42 19.65 2.07
C LYS A 142 -21.93 19.86 2.26
N THR A 143 -22.70 19.86 1.17
CA THR A 143 -24.17 20.05 1.18
C THR A 143 -24.98 18.78 1.48
N ARG A 144 -24.33 17.61 1.64
CA ARG A 144 -25.02 16.32 1.90
C ARG A 144 -25.01 15.86 3.36
N THR A 145 -24.41 16.63 4.27
CA THR A 145 -24.64 16.45 5.70
C THR A 145 -25.89 17.23 6.06
N GLY A 146 -27.07 16.62 5.86
CA GLY A 146 -28.31 17.12 6.42
C GLY A 146 -28.16 17.23 7.94
N THR A 147 -28.52 18.37 8.50
CA THR A 147 -28.51 18.54 9.96
C THR A 147 -29.66 17.74 10.55
N LEU A 148 -29.57 17.38 11.84
CA LEU A 148 -30.63 16.66 12.55
C LEU A 148 -32.00 17.37 12.49
N GLU A 149 -32.02 18.65 12.13
CA GLU A 149 -33.20 19.48 11.90
C GLU A 149 -34.01 19.05 10.65
N ASP A 150 -33.37 18.43 9.65
CA ASP A 150 -34.03 17.95 8.43
C ASP A 150 -34.90 16.70 8.67
N TYR A 151 -34.78 16.05 9.83
CA TYR A 151 -35.53 14.83 10.20
C TYR A 151 -36.84 15.10 10.95
N PHE A 152 -37.09 16.34 11.38
CA PHE A 152 -38.25 16.72 12.19
C PHE A 152 -39.24 17.65 11.46
N GLN A 153 -39.15 17.75 10.12
CA GLN A 153 -40.18 18.40 9.30
C GLN A 153 -41.17 17.41 8.70
#